data_AF-A0AAI9DJ76-F1
#
_entry.id   AF-A0AAI9DJ76-F1
#
_cell.length_a   1.000
_cell.length_b   1.000
_cell.length_c   1.000
_cell.angle_alpha   90.00
_cell.angle_beta   90.00
_cell.angle_gamma   90.00
#
_symmetry.space_group_name_H-M   'P 1'
#
loop_
_entity.id
_entity.type
_entity.pdbx_description
1 polymer ?
#
loop_
_entity_poly.entity_id
_entity_poly.type
_entity_poly.pdbx_seq_one_letter_code
_entity_poly.pdbx_strand_id
1 'polypeptide(L)' 'MSAFISSSFEHVELLINQGANPNPININNLSLLTLVKQQIKDSKEGSEYNKKCIEILSLLVAHGAKD' A
#
# COMPACT_ATOMS: atom_id res chain seq x y z
N MET A 1 4.43 4.67 -4.40
CA MET A 1 3.49 4.00 -5.33
C MET A 1 4.18 2.95 -6.19
N SER A 2 5.23 3.30 -6.94
CA SER A 2 5.95 2.34 -7.80
C SER A 2 6.46 1.10 -7.06
N ALA A 3 7.03 1.27 -5.86
CA ALA A 3 7.48 0.15 -5.02
C ALA A 3 6.37 -0.88 -4.72
N PHE A 4 5.13 -0.42 -4.50
CA PHE A 4 3.99 -1.32 -4.26
C PHE A 4 3.56 -2.06 -5.53
N ILE A 5 3.53 -1.37 -6.68
CA ILE A 5 3.18 -1.97 -7.98
C ILE A 5 4.20 -3.05 -8.37
N SER A 6 5.47 -2.86 -8.01
CA SER A 6 6.54 -3.84 -8.20
C SER A 6 6.58 -4.94 -7.12
N SER A 7 5.57 -5.01 -6.23
CA SER A 7 5.52 -5.94 -5.10
C SER A 7 6.75 -5.90 -4.18
N SER A 8 7.46 -4.77 -4.14
CA SER A 8 8.63 -4.54 -3.29
C SER A 8 8.17 -3.99 -1.94
N PHE A 9 7.50 -4.83 -1.15
CA PHE A 9 6.83 -4.43 0.09
C PHE A 9 7.79 -3.84 1.11
N GLU A 10 8.98 -4.40 1.26
CA GLU A 10 10.02 -3.89 2.17
C GLU A 10 10.43 -2.45 1.80
N HIS A 11 10.44 -2.11 0.51
CA HIS A 11 10.68 -0.73 0.07
C HIS A 11 9.51 0.18 0.40
N VAL A 12 8.27 -0.31 0.30
CA VAL A 12 7.10 0.47 0.72
C VAL A 12 7.18 0.76 2.21
N GLU A 13 7.45 -0.26 3.03
CA GLU A 13 7.59 -0.14 4.48
C GLU A 13 8.70 0.86 4.85
N LEU A 14 9.88 0.71 4.25
CA LEU A 14 11.00 1.62 4.46
C LEU A 14 10.63 3.07 4.12
N LEU A 15 10.03 3.31 2.96
CA LEU A 15 9.67 4.66 2.53
C LEU A 15 8.67 5.31 3.49
N ILE A 16 7.62 4.58 3.89
CA ILE A 16 6.61 5.09 4.83
C ILE A 16 7.25 5.39 6.19
N ASN A 17 8.10 4.50 6.71
CA ASN A 17 8.81 4.71 7.98
C ASN A 17 9.80 5.89 7.92
N GLN A 18 10.29 6.25 6.74
CA GLN A 18 11.13 7.44 6.51
C GLN A 18 10.32 8.74 6.30
N GLY A 19 9.01 8.69 6.52
CA GLY A 19 8.14 9.86 6.39
C GLY A 19 7.68 10.16 4.97
N ALA A 20 7.72 9.18 4.06
CA ALA A 20 7.07 9.33 2.76
C ALA A 20 5.58 9.63 2.93
N ASN A 21 5.04 10.44 2.01
CA ASN A 21 3.62 10.78 2.00
C ASN A 21 2.76 9.48 2.01
N PRO A 22 1.90 9.27 3.03
CA PRO A 22 1.04 8.09 3.14
C PRO A 22 -0.16 8.14 2.18
N ASN A 23 -0.45 9.29 1.57
CA ASN A 23 -1.52 9.48 0.58
C ASN A 23 -0.97 9.87 -0.80
N PRO A 24 -0.05 9.10 -1.41
CA PRO A 24 0.43 9.42 -2.74
C PRO A 24 -0.66 9.10 -3.77
N ILE A 25 -0.82 10.01 -4.73
CA ILE A 25 -1.68 9.83 -5.91
C ILE A 25 -0.80 9.65 -7.15
N ASN A 26 -1.23 8.82 -8.09
CA ASN A 26 -0.58 8.73 -9.41
C ASN A 26 -1.16 9.74 -10.41
N ILE A 27 -0.64 9.72 -11.64
CA ILE A 27 -1.10 10.57 -12.76
C ILE A 27 -2.59 10.40 -13.11
N ASN A 28 -3.20 9.28 -12.71
CA ASN A 28 -4.62 8.99 -12.93
C ASN A 28 -5.49 9.37 -11.72
N ASN A 29 -4.94 10.15 -10.77
CA ASN A 29 -5.59 10.52 -9.52
C ASN A 29 -6.01 9.33 -8.63
N LEU A 30 -5.37 8.16 -8.82
CA LEU A 30 -5.59 6.98 -8.00
C LEU A 30 -4.66 7.05 -6.78
N SER A 31 -5.21 6.91 -5.58
CA SER A 31 -4.43 6.85 -4.35
C SER A 31 -3.82 5.46 -4.15
N LEU A 32 -2.65 5.41 -3.50
CA LEU A 32 -2.06 4.14 -3.07
C LEU A 32 -3.00 3.38 -2.13
N LEU A 33 -3.73 4.08 -1.27
CA LEU A 33 -4.70 3.46 -0.34
C LEU A 33 -5.78 2.69 -1.12
N THR A 34 -6.34 3.29 -2.17
CA THR A 34 -7.34 2.63 -3.03
C THR A 34 -6.75 1.42 -3.74
N LEU A 35 -5.53 1.56 -4.28
CA LEU A 35 -4.84 0.46 -4.96
C LEU A 35 -4.60 -0.73 -4.04
N VAL A 36 -4.12 -0.49 -2.81
CA VAL A 36 -3.88 -1.54 -1.81
C VAL A 36 -5.19 -2.25 -1.46
N LYS A 37 -6.26 -1.51 -1.19
CA LYS A 37 -7.60 -2.08 -0.91
C LYS A 37 -8.12 -2.94 -2.07
N GLN A 38 -7.87 -2.51 -3.31
CA GLN A 38 -8.23 -3.29 -4.49
C GLN A 38 -7.43 -4.59 -4.56
N GLN A 39 -6.11 -4.55 -4.37
CA GLN A 39 -5.27 -5.76 -4.39
C GLN A 39 -5.63 -6.76 -3.28
N ILE A 40 -6.07 -6.30 -2.11
CA ILE A 40 -6.59 -7.18 -1.06
C ILE A 40 -7.84 -7.92 -1.54
N LYS A 41 -8.75 -7.24 -2.24
CA LYS A 41 -9.99 -7.85 -2.77
C LYS A 41 -9.72 -8.80 -3.93
N ASP A 42 -8.78 -8.45 -4.80
CA ASP A 42 -8.49 -9.20 -6.03
C ASP A 42 -7.57 -10.40 -5.79
N SER A 43 -6.82 -10.42 -4.69
CA SER A 43 -5.90 -11.51 -4.33
C SER A 43 -6.60 -12.66 -3.60
N LYS A 44 -5.99 -13.85 -3.68
CA LYS A 44 -6.45 -15.01 -2.92
C LYS A 44 -6.31 -14.75 -1.42
N GLU A 45 -7.42 -14.81 -0.70
CA GLU A 45 -7.47 -14.64 0.76
C GLU A 45 -6.47 -15.58 1.46
N GLY A 46 -5.71 -15.03 2.40
CA GLY A 46 -4.72 -15.78 3.19
C GLY A 46 -3.42 -16.11 2.46
N SER A 47 -3.29 -15.77 1.17
CA SER A 47 -1.99 -15.83 0.47
C SER A 47 -0.96 -14.89 1.10
N GLU A 48 0.32 -15.16 0.88
CA GLU A 48 1.41 -14.30 1.35
C GLU A 48 1.26 -12.87 0.80
N TYR A 49 0.94 -12.74 -0.49
CA TYR A 49 0.66 -11.46 -1.12
C TYR A 49 -0.51 -10.72 -0.44
N ASN A 50 -1.62 -11.40 -0.20
CA ASN A 50 -2.80 -10.82 0.46
C ASN A 50 -2.45 -10.31 1.88
N LYS A 51 -1.70 -11.11 2.66
CA LYS A 51 -1.20 -10.72 3.99
C LYS A 51 -0.31 -9.50 3.92
N LYS A 52 0.63 -9.45 2.96
CA LYS A 52 1.47 -8.28 2.73
C LYS A 52 0.68 -7.03 2.38
N CYS A 53 -0.36 -7.14 1.54
CA CYS A 53 -1.22 -5.99 1.27
C CYS A 53 -1.96 -5.51 2.53
N ILE A 54 -2.41 -6.41 3.41
CA ILE A 54 -3.06 -6.06 4.69
C ILE A 54 -2.06 -5.37 5.64
N GLU A 55 -0.82 -5.83 5.70
CA GLU A 55 0.26 -5.19 6.48
C GLU A 55 0.53 -3.76 5.98
N ILE A 56 0.70 -3.59 4.66
CA ILE A 56 0.88 -2.26 4.05
C ILE A 56 -0.32 -1.34 4.32
N LEU A 57 -1.55 -1.85 4.20
CA LEU A 57 -2.75 -1.08 4.50
C LEU A 57 -2.72 -0.56 5.95
N SER A 58 -2.40 -1.43 6.89
CA SER A 58 -2.30 -1.09 8.31
C SER A 58 -1.22 -0.04 8.55
N LEU A 59 -0.05 -0.18 7.89
CA LEU A 59 1.06 0.77 7.99
C LEU A 59 0.69 2.16 7.46
N LEU A 60 0.02 2.22 6.31
CA LEU A 60 -0.45 3.47 5.71
C LEU A 60 -1.40 4.22 6.65
N VAL A 61 -2.39 3.52 7.20
CA VAL A 61 -3.36 4.10 8.14
C VAL A 61 -2.66 4.58 9.41
N ALA A 62 -1.71 3.81 9.95
CA ALA A 62 -0.92 4.22 11.12
C ALA A 62 -0.11 5.50 10.88
N HIS A 63 0.31 5.76 9.64
CA HIS A 63 1.01 6.98 9.24
C HIS A 63 0.08 8.11 8.77
N GLY A 64 -1.25 7.95 8.92
CA GLY A 64 -2.23 8.99 8.63
C GLY A 64 -2.79 8.95 7.21
N ALA A 65 -2.73 7.81 6.52
CA ALA A 65 -3.48 7.62 5.28
C ALA A 65 -4.99 7.73 5.53
N LYS A 66 -5.70 8.47 4.68
CA LYS A 66 -7.14 8.70 4.76
C LYS A 66 -7.74 8.65 3.35
N ASP A 67 -8.98 8.20 3.26
CA ASP A 67 -9.78 8.26 2.02
C ASP A 67 -10.22 9.69 1.71
#